data_AF-A0A933IUK9-F1
#
_entry.id   AF-A0A933IUK9-F1
#
_cell.length_a   1.000
_cell.length_b   1.000
_cell.length_c   1.000
_cell.angle_alpha   90.00
_cell.angle_beta   90.00
_cell.angle_gamma   90.00
#
_symmetry.space_group_name_H-M   'P 1'
#
loop_
_entity.id
_entity.type
_entity.pdbx_description
1 polymer ?
#
loop_
_entity_poly.entity_id
_entity_poly.type
_entity_poly.pdbx_seq_one_letter_code
_entity_poly.pdbx_strand_id
1 'polypeptide(L)'
;VTISNSGLAHGVITSTGTINIGNGKTSQRIVKTYVYRAIGQSGVQDNAGYADGDVNITASLINVIDGSLHSNINVIVNLISTVNIDENLNAVNNFNKSSFSTVNVGGAIHSKNYYPPAASPIAMPAVDFDSSSPNSLKNRATAVYTKNQFDNLIAANQNLTLTGPITYVDGDI
;
A
#
# COMPACT_ATOMS: atom_id res chain seq x y z
N VAL A 1 -22.08 -22.31 -8.11
CA VAL A 1 -20.62 -22.10 -7.92
C VAL A 1 -20.45 -20.82 -7.14
N THR A 2 -19.61 -20.80 -6.12
CA THR A 2 -19.30 -19.62 -5.30
C THR A 2 -17.80 -19.43 -5.20
N ILE A 3 -17.36 -18.19 -4.96
CA ILE A 3 -15.96 -17.87 -4.63
C ILE A 3 -15.93 -17.16 -3.28
N SER A 4 -15.02 -17.56 -2.39
CA SER A 4 -14.77 -16.89 -1.11
C SER A 4 -13.31 -16.46 -1.01
N ASN A 5 -13.08 -15.26 -0.48
CA ASN A 5 -11.75 -14.79 -0.09
C ASN A 5 -11.37 -15.48 1.22
N SER A 6 -10.30 -16.28 1.19
CA SER A 6 -9.81 -17.07 2.34
C SER A 6 -8.49 -16.53 2.89
N GLY A 7 -7.99 -15.41 2.37
CA GLY A 7 -6.76 -14.75 2.80
C GLY A 7 -6.23 -13.77 1.77
N LEU A 8 -5.20 -12.99 2.13
CA LEU A 8 -4.56 -12.08 1.18
C LEU A 8 -4.11 -12.85 -0.08
N ALA A 9 -4.64 -12.43 -1.23
CA ALA A 9 -4.37 -13.04 -2.54
C ALA A 9 -4.66 -14.55 -2.63
N HIS A 10 -5.61 -15.02 -1.82
CA HIS A 10 -6.04 -16.40 -1.77
C HIS A 10 -7.57 -16.48 -1.83
N GLY A 11 -8.10 -17.29 -2.74
CA GLY A 11 -9.53 -17.53 -2.88
C GLY A 11 -9.84 -19.01 -3.00
N VAL A 12 -11.05 -19.41 -2.57
CA VAL A 12 -11.57 -20.77 -2.76
C VAL A 12 -12.81 -20.70 -3.64
N ILE A 13 -12.76 -21.41 -4.77
CA ILE A 13 -13.91 -21.63 -5.64
C ILE A 13 -14.57 -22.94 -5.21
N THR A 14 -15.84 -22.89 -4.84
CA THR A 14 -16.64 -24.06 -4.47
C THR A 14 -17.76 -24.29 -5.50
N SER A 15 -17.77 -25.48 -6.10
CA SER A 15 -18.86 -25.95 -6.96
C SER A 15 -19.62 -27.07 -6.27
N THR A 16 -20.91 -26.85 -6.03
CA THR A 16 -21.81 -27.85 -5.43
C THR A 16 -22.81 -28.30 -6.49
N GLY A 17 -22.80 -29.59 -6.80
CA GLY A 17 -23.82 -30.26 -7.61
C GLY A 17 -24.69 -31.16 -6.73
N THR A 18 -25.99 -31.16 -6.98
CA THR A 18 -26.96 -32.03 -6.30
C THR A 18 -27.80 -32.80 -7.30
N ILE A 19 -28.03 -34.09 -7.04
CA ILE A 19 -28.94 -34.94 -7.81
C ILE A 19 -29.93 -35.58 -6.84
N ASN A 20 -31.21 -35.58 -7.21
CA ASN A 20 -32.24 -36.32 -6.50
C ASN A 20 -32.11 -37.82 -6.83
N ILE A 21 -32.09 -38.67 -5.80
CA ILE A 21 -31.97 -40.13 -5.92
C ILE A 21 -33.24 -40.88 -5.50
N GLY A 22 -34.36 -40.15 -5.39
CA GLY A 22 -35.67 -40.69 -5.01
C GLY A 22 -35.90 -40.75 -3.49
N ASN A 23 -37.15 -41.01 -3.09
CA ASN A 23 -37.56 -41.14 -1.68
C ASN A 23 -37.16 -39.96 -0.77
N GLY A 24 -37.18 -38.73 -1.30
CA GLY A 24 -36.77 -37.53 -0.57
C GLY A 24 -35.27 -37.44 -0.29
N LYS A 25 -34.44 -38.29 -0.92
CA LYS A 25 -32.99 -38.30 -0.75
C LYS A 25 -32.29 -37.58 -1.90
N THR A 26 -31.21 -36.88 -1.58
CA THR A 26 -30.34 -36.18 -2.54
C THR A 26 -28.90 -36.63 -2.36
N SER A 27 -28.22 -36.91 -3.47
CA SER A 27 -26.77 -37.05 -3.54
C SER A 27 -26.13 -35.69 -3.83
N GLN A 28 -24.99 -35.41 -3.19
CA GLN A 28 -24.27 -34.15 -3.33
C GLN A 28 -22.80 -34.40 -3.67
N ARG A 29 -22.26 -33.62 -4.61
CA ARG A 29 -20.82 -33.52 -4.87
C ARG A 29 -20.38 -32.09 -4.67
N ILE A 30 -19.34 -31.88 -3.86
CA ILE A 30 -18.70 -30.59 -3.62
C ILE A 30 -17.27 -30.66 -4.17
N VAL A 31 -16.92 -29.77 -5.08
CA VAL A 31 -15.57 -29.60 -5.61
C VAL A 31 -15.02 -28.26 -5.13
N LYS A 32 -13.82 -28.26 -4.56
CA LYS A 32 -13.13 -27.05 -4.11
C LYS A 32 -11.83 -26.87 -4.89
N THR A 33 -11.59 -25.66 -5.37
CA THR A 33 -10.35 -25.27 -6.05
C THR A 33 -9.80 -24.03 -5.38
N TYR A 34 -8.51 -24.07 -5.05
CA TYR A 34 -7.79 -22.95 -4.46
C TYR A 34 -7.14 -22.14 -5.57
N VAL A 35 -7.35 -20.83 -5.55
CA VAL A 35 -6.74 -19.87 -6.49
C VAL A 35 -5.88 -18.89 -5.72
N TYR A 36 -4.70 -18.62 -6.26
CA TYR A 36 -3.72 -17.71 -5.67
C TYR A 36 -3.38 -16.63 -6.67
N ARG A 37 -3.26 -15.37 -6.21
CA ARG A 37 -2.61 -14.30 -6.97
C ARG A 37 -1.18 -14.17 -6.46
N ALA A 38 -0.20 -14.12 -7.36
CA ALA A 38 1.16 -13.76 -6.96
C ALA A 38 1.15 -12.35 -6.33
N ILE A 39 1.55 -12.24 -5.07
CA ILE A 39 1.71 -10.97 -4.33
C ILE A 39 3.15 -10.55 -4.17
N GLY A 40 4.10 -11.36 -4.66
CA GLY A 40 5.47 -10.91 -4.78
C GLY A 40 5.51 -9.75 -5.75
N GLN A 41 5.65 -8.52 -5.24
CA GLN A 41 6.40 -7.53 -6.02
C GLN A 41 7.74 -8.18 -6.28
N SER A 42 8.14 -8.27 -7.55
CA SER A 42 9.55 -8.52 -7.85
C SER A 42 10.35 -7.51 -7.03
N GLY A 43 11.21 -7.97 -6.11
CA GLY A 43 12.15 -7.09 -5.41
C GLY A 43 13.10 -6.39 -6.40
N VAL A 44 13.12 -6.89 -7.64
CA VAL A 44 13.72 -6.28 -8.80
C VAL A 44 12.65 -5.36 -9.44
N GLN A 45 12.60 -4.09 -9.02
CA GLN A 45 12.02 -3.00 -9.81
C GLN A 45 12.90 -2.74 -11.07
N ASP A 46 12.66 -1.66 -11.80
CA ASP A 46 13.43 -1.22 -12.98
C ASP A 46 14.94 -1.15 -12.66
N ASN A 47 15.64 -2.28 -12.76
CA ASN A 47 17.06 -2.41 -12.44
C ASN A 47 17.81 -2.75 -13.72
N ALA A 48 18.73 -1.87 -14.11
CA ALA A 48 19.65 -2.13 -15.20
C ALA A 48 20.82 -3.03 -14.77
N GLY A 49 21.03 -3.23 -13.46
CA GLY A 49 21.97 -4.19 -12.92
C GLY A 49 21.46 -4.88 -11.65
N TYR A 50 21.59 -6.21 -11.59
CA TYR A 50 21.22 -7.02 -10.43
C TYR A 50 22.34 -7.99 -10.06
N ALA A 51 22.63 -8.11 -8.75
CA ALA A 51 23.44 -9.17 -8.19
C ALA A 51 22.75 -9.79 -6.97
N ASP A 52 22.75 -11.12 -6.90
CA ASP A 52 22.34 -11.87 -5.70
C ASP A 52 23.41 -11.83 -4.59
N GLY A 53 24.64 -11.47 -4.96
CA GLY A 53 25.75 -11.27 -4.03
C GLY A 53 26.17 -9.81 -3.95
N ASP A 54 27.41 -9.57 -3.54
CA ASP A 54 27.98 -8.22 -3.54
C ASP A 54 28.21 -7.68 -4.96
N VAL A 55 27.97 -6.39 -5.15
CA VAL A 55 28.45 -5.63 -6.30
C VAL A 55 29.76 -4.94 -5.90
N ASN A 56 30.87 -5.33 -6.53
CA ASN A 56 32.18 -4.75 -6.30
C ASN A 56 32.64 -3.95 -7.52
N ILE A 57 32.74 -2.62 -7.38
CA ILE A 57 33.21 -1.71 -8.41
C ILE A 57 34.55 -1.15 -7.97
N THR A 58 35.61 -1.38 -8.74
CA THR A 58 36.98 -1.04 -8.35
C THR A 58 37.74 -0.41 -9.51
N ALA A 59 38.23 0.82 -9.31
CA ALA A 59 38.98 1.60 -10.31
C ALA A 59 38.27 1.71 -11.67
N SER A 60 36.94 1.88 -11.65
CA SER A 60 36.11 1.85 -12.86
C SER A 60 35.23 3.09 -12.99
N LEU A 61 34.87 3.41 -14.24
CA LEU A 61 33.76 4.28 -14.59
C LEU A 61 32.56 3.41 -14.98
N ILE A 62 31.45 3.52 -14.25
CA ILE A 62 30.21 2.79 -14.51
C ILE A 62 29.06 3.79 -14.68
N ASN A 63 28.24 3.57 -15.70
CA ASN A 63 27.00 4.32 -15.92
C ASN A 63 25.85 3.31 -16.00
N VAL A 64 24.85 3.48 -15.13
CA VAL A 64 23.62 2.69 -15.10
C VAL A 64 22.52 3.61 -15.65
N ILE A 65 22.21 3.41 -16.93
CA ILE A 65 21.33 4.28 -17.72
C ILE A 65 19.90 3.75 -17.66
N ASP A 66 18.92 4.63 -17.47
CA ASP A 66 17.48 4.32 -17.43
C ASP A 66 17.15 3.17 -16.47
N GLY A 67 17.81 3.13 -15.30
CA GLY A 67 17.54 2.09 -14.33
C GLY A 67 18.31 2.20 -13.02
N SER A 68 17.92 1.32 -12.11
CA SER A 68 18.48 1.17 -10.78
C SER A 68 19.61 0.12 -10.73
N LEU A 69 20.47 0.20 -9.70
CA LEU A 69 21.47 -0.82 -9.37
C LEU A 69 21.03 -1.58 -8.12
N HIS A 70 20.93 -2.91 -8.20
CA HIS A 70 20.51 -3.75 -7.08
C HIS A 70 21.54 -4.79 -6.67
N SER A 71 21.77 -4.90 -5.36
CA SER A 71 22.55 -5.94 -4.69
C SER A 71 21.77 -6.52 -3.53
N ASN A 72 21.67 -7.84 -3.47
CA ASN A 72 21.04 -8.56 -2.37
C ASN A 72 21.93 -8.63 -1.11
N ILE A 73 23.19 -8.14 -1.21
CA ILE A 73 24.10 -8.00 -0.07
C ILE A 73 24.62 -6.57 0.00
N ASN A 74 25.84 -6.28 -0.47
CA ASN A 74 26.43 -4.95 -0.41
C ASN A 74 26.69 -4.38 -1.81
N VAL A 75 26.73 -3.06 -1.90
CA VAL A 75 27.36 -2.34 -3.02
C VAL A 75 28.64 -1.71 -2.49
N ILE A 76 29.78 -2.05 -3.08
CA ILE A 76 31.11 -1.66 -2.63
C ILE A 76 31.83 -0.95 -3.77
N VAL A 77 32.19 0.33 -3.57
CA VAL A 77 32.84 1.17 -4.57
C VAL A 77 34.22 1.61 -4.08
N ASN A 78 35.26 0.98 -4.63
CA ASN A 78 36.64 1.08 -4.17
C ASN A 78 37.52 1.94 -5.08
N LEU A 79 38.66 2.39 -4.52
CA LEU A 79 39.69 3.18 -5.18
C LEU A 79 39.13 4.47 -5.80
N ILE A 80 39.70 4.93 -6.91
CA ILE A 80 39.18 6.04 -7.69
C ILE A 80 38.20 5.44 -8.69
N SER A 81 36.93 5.34 -8.29
CA SER A 81 35.84 4.91 -9.18
C SER A 81 34.82 6.04 -9.34
N THR A 82 34.16 6.07 -10.50
CA THR A 82 33.01 6.94 -10.74
C THR A 82 31.82 6.09 -11.13
N VAL A 83 30.72 6.18 -10.39
CA VAL A 83 29.49 5.42 -10.64
C VAL A 83 28.34 6.41 -10.77
N ASN A 84 27.67 6.41 -11.92
CA ASN A 84 26.48 7.21 -12.16
C ASN A 84 25.28 6.26 -12.32
N ILE A 85 24.22 6.48 -11.56
CA ILE A 85 22.99 5.69 -11.59
C ILE A 85 21.82 6.64 -11.77
N ASP A 86 21.04 6.46 -12.85
CA ASP A 86 19.93 7.37 -13.17
C ASP A 86 18.79 7.28 -12.17
N GLU A 87 18.48 6.08 -11.69
CA GLU A 87 17.43 5.84 -10.69
C GLU A 87 18.02 5.54 -9.31
N ASN A 88 17.69 4.39 -8.71
CA ASN A 88 17.99 4.09 -7.31
C ASN A 88 19.22 3.18 -7.16
N LEU A 89 19.91 3.32 -6.03
CA LEU A 89 20.90 2.35 -5.57
C LEU A 89 20.28 1.53 -4.43
N ASN A 90 20.07 0.25 -4.68
CA ASN A 90 19.47 -0.69 -3.74
C ASN A 90 20.52 -1.69 -3.24
N ALA A 91 20.87 -1.62 -1.96
CA ALA A 91 21.71 -2.60 -1.30
C ALA A 91 20.98 -3.12 -0.06
N VAL A 92 20.58 -4.39 -0.05
CA VAL A 92 19.82 -4.98 1.07
C VAL A 92 20.59 -4.86 2.40
N ASN A 93 21.92 -4.93 2.36
CA ASN A 93 22.79 -4.73 3.51
C ASN A 93 23.42 -3.33 3.49
N ASN A 94 24.67 -3.19 3.01
CA ASN A 94 25.40 -1.92 3.12
C ASN A 94 25.82 -1.36 1.76
N PHE A 95 25.82 -0.04 1.66
CA PHE A 95 26.51 0.70 0.61
C PHE A 95 27.82 1.27 1.18
N ASN A 96 28.95 0.80 0.68
CA ASN A 96 30.28 1.23 1.11
C ASN A 96 31.00 1.94 -0.03
N LYS A 97 31.43 3.18 0.21
CA LYS A 97 32.15 4.00 -0.78
C LYS A 97 33.52 4.42 -0.22
N SER A 98 34.57 4.24 -1.01
CA SER A 98 35.87 4.85 -0.73
C SER A 98 35.78 6.38 -0.72
N SER A 99 36.60 7.05 0.09
CA SER A 99 36.69 8.51 0.14
C SER A 99 37.12 9.14 -1.19
N PHE A 100 37.76 8.38 -2.07
CA PHE A 100 38.23 8.82 -3.40
C PHE A 100 37.26 8.48 -4.54
N SER A 101 36.18 7.74 -4.26
CA SER A 101 35.18 7.39 -5.26
C SER A 101 34.09 8.45 -5.36
N THR A 102 33.52 8.63 -6.55
CA THR A 102 32.32 9.42 -6.80
C THR A 102 31.17 8.48 -7.12
N VAL A 103 30.04 8.63 -6.43
CA VAL A 103 28.81 7.87 -6.70
C VAL A 103 27.67 8.89 -6.77
N ASN A 104 27.09 9.02 -7.95
CA ASN A 104 25.96 9.90 -8.23
C ASN A 104 24.73 9.02 -8.46
N VAL A 105 23.66 9.30 -7.71
CA VAL A 105 22.40 8.55 -7.78
C VAL A 105 21.29 9.57 -8.02
N GLY A 106 20.54 9.41 -9.13
CA GLY A 106 19.47 10.34 -9.50
C GLY A 106 18.22 10.18 -8.63
N GLY A 107 17.96 8.97 -8.14
CA GLY A 107 16.92 8.65 -7.17
C GLY A 107 17.45 8.60 -5.73
N ALA A 108 17.03 7.57 -4.99
CA ALA A 108 17.42 7.37 -3.60
C ALA A 108 18.44 6.22 -3.43
N ILE A 109 19.21 6.31 -2.35
CA ILE A 109 20.07 5.23 -1.88
C ILE A 109 19.31 4.50 -0.77
N HIS A 110 19.08 3.21 -0.98
CA HIS A 110 18.43 2.32 -0.03
C HIS A 110 19.47 1.31 0.47
N SER A 111 20.02 1.55 1.66
CA SER A 111 20.87 0.58 2.37
C SER A 111 20.73 0.72 3.89
N LYS A 112 21.06 -0.31 4.65
CA LYS A 112 20.96 -0.28 6.12
C LYS A 112 21.84 0.79 6.78
N ASN A 113 22.99 1.07 6.17
CA ASN A 113 23.92 2.08 6.64
C ASN A 113 23.70 3.46 6.00
N TYR A 114 22.67 3.61 5.18
CA TYR A 114 22.31 4.88 4.56
C TYR A 114 20.86 5.21 4.89
N TYR A 115 20.68 6.14 5.83
CA TYR A 115 19.36 6.60 6.22
C TYR A 115 19.00 7.79 5.33
N PRO A 116 18.04 7.65 4.39
CA PRO A 116 17.51 8.83 3.72
C PRO A 116 16.93 9.78 4.77
N PRO A 117 16.96 11.10 4.52
CA PRO A 117 16.29 12.04 5.41
C PRO A 117 14.83 11.63 5.57
N ALA A 118 14.30 11.76 6.79
CA ALA A 118 12.91 11.45 7.07
C ALA A 118 12.01 12.16 6.06
N ALA A 119 11.00 11.44 5.55
CA ALA A 119 10.02 12.03 4.64
C ALA A 119 9.39 13.27 5.29
N SER A 120 9.16 14.31 4.49
CA SER A 120 8.49 15.51 4.99
C SER A 120 7.10 15.14 5.54
N PRO A 121 6.72 15.63 6.72
CA PRO A 121 5.39 15.37 7.27
C PRO A 121 4.30 15.82 6.29
N ILE A 122 3.35 14.93 6.02
CA ILE A 122 2.11 15.32 5.34
C ILE A 122 1.16 15.92 6.37
N ALA A 123 0.55 17.06 6.05
CA ALA A 123 -0.44 17.69 6.91
C ALA A 123 -1.70 16.82 6.95
N MET A 124 -1.91 16.09 8.05
CA MET A 124 -3.19 15.43 8.32
C MET A 124 -4.12 16.45 8.97
N PRO A 125 -5.26 16.82 8.35
CA PRO A 125 -6.24 17.65 9.04
C PRO A 125 -6.76 16.88 10.26
N ALA A 126 -6.77 17.51 11.43
CA ALA A 126 -7.40 16.96 12.60
C ALA A 126 -8.91 16.80 12.31
N VAL A 127 -9.44 15.58 12.44
CA VAL A 127 -10.89 15.33 12.36
C VAL A 127 -11.47 15.61 13.74
N ASP A 128 -11.97 16.83 13.92
CA ASP A 128 -12.65 17.29 15.14
C ASP A 128 -14.16 17.27 14.90
N PHE A 129 -14.87 16.41 15.64
CA PHE A 129 -16.30 16.20 15.44
C PHE A 129 -17.15 17.22 16.19
N ASP A 130 -16.88 17.47 17.48
CA ASP A 130 -17.82 18.16 18.37
C ASP A 130 -17.18 19.06 19.43
N SER A 131 -15.88 19.36 19.35
CA SER A 131 -15.24 20.25 20.32
C SER A 131 -15.78 21.69 20.26
N SER A 132 -15.39 22.51 21.24
CA SER A 132 -15.69 23.95 21.27
C SER A 132 -14.95 24.77 20.21
N SER A 133 -14.06 24.14 19.43
CA SER A 133 -13.39 24.77 18.29
C SER A 133 -14.42 25.26 17.26
N PRO A 134 -14.34 26.51 16.77
CA PRO A 134 -15.19 26.98 15.67
C PRO A 134 -15.09 26.11 14.39
N ASN A 135 -14.01 25.33 14.26
CA ASN A 135 -13.75 24.47 13.10
C ASN A 135 -14.20 23.01 13.29
N SER A 136 -14.82 22.63 14.41
CA SER A 136 -15.38 21.28 14.58
C SER A 136 -16.50 21.02 13.57
N LEU A 137 -16.72 19.76 13.19
CA LEU A 137 -17.79 19.39 12.25
C LEU A 137 -19.17 19.81 12.76
N LYS A 138 -19.40 19.77 14.08
CA LYS A 138 -20.61 20.27 14.75
C LYS A 138 -20.79 21.77 14.58
N ASN A 139 -19.74 22.57 14.80
CA ASN A 139 -19.82 24.03 14.69
C ASN A 139 -19.85 24.52 13.23
N ARG A 140 -19.35 23.70 12.30
CA ARG A 140 -19.44 23.94 10.85
C ARG A 140 -20.71 23.36 10.20
N ALA A 141 -21.52 22.63 10.97
CA ALA A 141 -22.73 22.00 10.45
C ALA A 141 -23.76 23.04 10.05
N THR A 142 -24.39 22.85 8.90
CA THR A 142 -25.51 23.69 8.45
C THR A 142 -26.76 23.40 9.26
N ALA A 143 -26.89 22.18 9.75
CA ALA A 143 -27.95 21.76 10.66
C ALA A 143 -27.39 20.77 11.68
N VAL A 144 -27.81 20.95 12.94
CA VAL A 144 -27.50 20.06 14.05
C VAL A 144 -28.82 19.49 14.57
N TYR A 145 -28.99 18.18 14.50
CA TYR A 145 -30.17 17.48 15.00
C TYR A 145 -29.80 16.67 16.24
N THR A 146 -30.70 16.54 17.19
CA THR A 146 -30.66 15.41 18.15
C THR A 146 -31.12 14.13 17.44
N LYS A 147 -30.73 12.96 17.95
CA LYS A 147 -31.24 11.65 17.49
C LYS A 147 -32.75 11.67 17.22
N ASN A 148 -33.55 12.04 18.22
CA ASN A 148 -35.02 12.03 18.11
C ASN A 148 -35.54 13.00 17.03
N GLN A 149 -34.90 14.16 16.84
CA GLN A 149 -35.29 15.09 15.79
C GLN A 149 -34.98 14.54 14.41
N PHE A 150 -33.84 13.86 14.27
CA PHE A 150 -33.43 13.24 13.02
C PHE A 150 -34.29 12.02 12.67
N ASP A 151 -34.59 11.17 13.65
CA ASP A 151 -35.48 10.02 13.48
C ASP A 151 -36.88 10.45 13.03
N ASN A 152 -37.43 11.49 13.67
CA ASN A 152 -38.72 12.06 13.26
C ASN A 152 -38.67 12.69 11.86
N LEU A 153 -37.55 13.33 11.50
CA LEU A 153 -37.35 13.93 10.18
C LEU A 153 -37.33 12.87 9.07
N ILE A 154 -36.63 11.76 9.28
CA ILE A 154 -36.59 10.63 8.34
C ILE A 154 -37.97 9.96 8.27
N ALA A 155 -38.62 9.71 9.41
CA ALA A 155 -39.93 9.06 9.46
C ALA A 155 -41.02 9.87 8.73
N ALA A 156 -40.94 11.21 8.79
CA ALA A 156 -41.88 12.10 8.13
C ALA A 156 -41.62 12.30 6.63
N ASN A 157 -40.43 11.90 6.12
CA ASN A 157 -40.01 12.22 4.74
C ASN A 157 -39.41 10.98 4.04
N GLN A 158 -40.21 10.29 3.24
CA GLN A 158 -39.76 9.08 2.50
C GLN A 158 -38.64 9.33 1.48
N ASN A 159 -38.46 10.58 1.02
CA ASN A 159 -37.44 10.98 0.04
C ASN A 159 -36.65 12.22 0.51
N LEU A 160 -36.22 12.23 1.78
CA LEU A 160 -35.46 13.33 2.36
C LEU A 160 -34.13 13.52 1.63
N THR A 161 -33.85 14.74 1.17
CA THR A 161 -32.54 15.16 0.66
C THR A 161 -31.96 16.21 1.60
N LEU A 162 -30.80 15.92 2.19
CA LEU A 162 -30.08 16.87 3.04
C LEU A 162 -29.22 17.78 2.15
N THR A 163 -29.61 19.05 2.03
CA THR A 163 -29.00 19.99 1.06
C THR A 163 -27.85 20.82 1.65
N GLY A 164 -27.40 20.54 2.88
CA GLY A 164 -26.28 21.24 3.53
C GLY A 164 -24.95 20.49 3.36
N PRO A 165 -23.80 21.18 3.25
CA PRO A 165 -22.48 20.56 3.14
C PRO A 165 -22.12 19.65 4.31
N ILE A 166 -22.63 19.94 5.51
CA ILE A 166 -22.45 19.13 6.72
C ILE A 166 -23.77 19.10 7.50
N THR A 167 -24.32 17.91 7.71
CA THR A 167 -25.41 17.65 8.66
C THR A 167 -24.83 16.88 9.83
N TYR A 168 -25.01 17.40 11.05
CA TYR A 168 -24.52 16.76 12.27
C TYR A 168 -25.71 16.21 13.06
N VAL A 169 -25.60 14.98 13.53
CA VAL A 169 -26.60 14.37 14.43
C VAL A 169 -25.91 14.07 15.75
N ASP A 170 -26.46 14.62 16.81
CA ASP A 170 -25.99 14.46 18.18
C ASP A 170 -26.61 13.20 18.78
N GLY A 171 -25.75 12.26 19.17
CA GLY A 171 -26.09 10.93 19.64
C GLY A 171 -26.02 9.84 18.55
N ASP A 172 -26.07 8.59 18.99
CA ASP A 172 -26.09 7.43 18.11
C ASP A 172 -27.38 7.41 17.30
N ILE A 173 -27.31 7.17 15.99
CA ILE A 173 -28.48 6.97 15.12
C ILE A 173 -28.78 5.48 15.06
#